data_AF-A0A660XS98-F1
#
_entry.id   AF-A0A660XS98-F1
#
_cell.length_a   1.000
_cell.length_b   1.000
_cell.length_c   1.000
_cell.angle_alpha   90.00
_cell.angle_beta   90.00
_cell.angle_gamma   90.00
#
_symmetry.space_group_name_H-M   'P 1'
#
loop_
_entity.id
_entity.type
_entity.pdbx_description
1 polymer ?
#
loop_
_entity_poly.entity_id
_entity_poly.type
_entity_poly.pdbx_seq_one_letter_code
_entity_poly.pdbx_strand_id
1 'polypeptide(L)' 'MKILNMLRTVSFIATLLTTIPLFINYLMGNPPAHQMIVHLHVWFGLAFFILGITSMILMKKDKKS' A
#
# COMPACT_ATOMS: atom_id res chain seq x y z
N MET A 1 3.80 -12.26 15.05
CA MET A 1 4.15 -12.44 13.62
C MET A 1 2.94 -12.56 12.68
N LYS A 2 1.92 -13.41 12.96
CA LYS A 2 0.74 -13.58 12.07
C LYS A 2 -0.03 -12.28 11.75
N ILE A 3 -0.26 -11.44 12.76
CA ILE A 3 -1.05 -10.19 12.60
C ILE A 3 -0.32 -9.16 11.74
N LEU A 4 0.99 -8.98 11.94
CA LEU A 4 1.82 -8.07 11.13
C LEU A 4 1.85 -8.48 9.66
N ASN A 5 1.98 -9.79 9.38
CA ASN A 5 1.94 -10.29 8.01
C ASN A 5 0.54 -10.17 7.40
N MET A 6 -0.52 -10.42 8.16
CA MET A 6 -1.89 -10.25 7.70
C MET A 6 -2.21 -8.79 7.36
N LEU A 7 -1.82 -7.84 8.23
CA LEU A 7 -1.97 -6.41 7.96
C LEU A 7 -1.24 -6.01 6.68
N ARG A 8 -0.01 -6.52 6.51
CA ARG A 8 0.79 -6.29 5.31
C ARG A 8 0.08 -6.82 4.05
N THR A 9 -0.44 -8.04 4.07
CA THR A 9 -1.15 -8.59 2.91
C THR A 9 -2.39 -7.78 2.57
N VAL A 10 -3.19 -7.40 3.57
CA VAL A 10 -4.42 -6.60 3.35
C VAL A 10 -4.10 -5.23 2.78
N SER A 11 -3.10 -4.53 3.32
CA SER A 11 -2.66 -3.24 2.80
C SER A 11 -2.10 -3.34 1.38
N PHE A 12 -1.39 -4.43 1.05
CA PHE A 12 -0.89 -4.66 -0.30
C PHE A 12 -2.04 -4.84 -1.30
N ILE A 13 -3.02 -5.68 -0.95
CA ILE A 13 -4.22 -5.92 -1.75
C ILE A 13 -5.03 -4.63 -1.95
N ALA A 14 -5.20 -3.82 -0.89
CA ALA A 14 -5.89 -2.54 -0.98
C ALA A 14 -5.16 -1.53 -1.89
N THR A 15 -3.83 -1.51 -1.83
CA THR A 15 -3.01 -0.66 -2.71
C THR A 15 -3.13 -1.12 -4.16
N LEU A 16 -3.09 -2.43 -4.42
CA LEU A 16 -3.25 -3.02 -5.75
C LEU A 16 -4.65 -2.74 -6.34
N LEU A 17 -5.71 -2.89 -5.53
CA LEU A 17 -7.09 -2.57 -5.92
C LEU A 17 -7.27 -1.11 -6.31
N THR A 18 -6.54 -0.19 -5.65
CA THR A 18 -6.61 1.25 -5.95
C THR A 18 -5.71 1.65 -7.13
N THR A 19 -4.67 0.88 -7.47
CA THR A 19 -3.86 1.08 -8.69
C THR A 19 -4.65 0.84 -9.97
N ILE A 20 -5.50 -0.20 -10.00
CA ILE A 20 -6.26 -0.60 -11.21
C ILE A 20 -7.11 0.55 -11.80
N PRO A 21 -8.02 1.21 -11.04
CA PRO A 21 -8.82 2.31 -11.57
C PRO A 21 -7.98 3.54 -11.94
N LEU A 22 -6.86 3.77 -11.24
CA LEU A 22 -5.89 4.83 -11.55
C LEU A 22 -5.21 4.60 -12.90
N PHE A 23 -4.77 3.36 -13.15
CA PHE A 23 -4.12 2.96 -14.38
C PHE A 23 -5.07 3.02 -15.57
N ILE A 24 -6.32 2.59 -15.39
CA ILE A 24 -7.37 2.72 -16.41
C ILE A 24 -7.64 4.21 -16.72
N ASN A 25 -7.78 5.07 -15.71
CA ASN A 25 -7.96 6.51 -15.94
C ASN A 25 -6.78 7.13 -16.68
N TYR A 26 -5.54 6.75 -16.32
CA TYR A 26 -4.34 7.21 -17.01
C TYR A 26 -4.31 6.80 -18.48
N LEU A 27 -4.64 5.53 -18.78
CA LEU A 27 -4.71 5.03 -20.16
C LEU A 27 -5.81 5.69 -21.00
N MET A 28 -6.92 6.10 -20.37
CA MET A 28 -8.02 6.77 -21.05
C MET A 28 -7.74 8.26 -21.33
N GLY A 29 -6.61 8.81 -20.88
CA GLY A 29 -6.24 10.22 -21.06
C GLY A 29 -7.23 11.20 -20.41
N ASN A 30 -8.16 10.69 -19.60
CA ASN A 30 -9.17 11.49 -18.92
C ASN A 30 -8.57 12.09 -17.66
N PRO A 31 -8.87 13.37 -17.34
CA PRO A 31 -8.57 13.90 -16.02
C PRO A 31 -9.24 13.00 -14.98
N PRO A 32 -8.53 12.64 -13.90
CA PRO A 32 -9.03 11.66 -12.94
C PRO A 32 -10.38 12.13 -12.41
N ALA A 33 -11.45 11.39 -12.74
CA ALA A 33 -12.81 11.78 -12.39
C ALA A 33 -12.95 12.02 -10.87
N HIS A 34 -12.16 11.31 -10.06
CA HIS A 34 -12.14 11.43 -8.60
C HIS A 34 -10.69 11.51 -8.09
N GLN A 35 -10.16 12.73 -7.92
CA GLN A 35 -8.86 12.99 -7.26
C GLN A 35 -8.72 12.31 -5.88
N MET A 36 -9.86 12.06 -5.21
CA MET A 36 -9.91 11.38 -3.92
C MET A 36 -9.35 9.95 -3.97
N ILE A 37 -9.59 9.19 -5.05
CA ILE A 37 -9.05 7.83 -5.22
C ILE A 37 -7.53 7.88 -5.39
N VAL A 38 -7.03 8.89 -6.09
CA VAL A 38 -5.59 9.14 -6.27
C VAL A 38 -4.92 9.42 -4.93
N HIS A 39 -5.50 10.31 -4.14
CA HIS A 39 -5.00 10.60 -2.80
C HIS A 39 -5.05 9.36 -1.91
N LEU A 40 -6.17 8.62 -1.90
CA LEU A 40 -6.29 7.40 -1.10
C LEU A 40 -5.19 6.39 -1.47
N HIS A 41 -4.94 6.17 -2.76
CA HIS A 41 -3.91 5.25 -3.23
C HIS A 41 -2.51 5.64 -2.76
N VAL A 42 -2.14 6.92 -2.92
CA VAL A 42 -0.83 7.42 -2.51
C VAL A 42 -0.65 7.31 -0.99
N TRP A 43 -1.65 7.69 -0.20
CA TRP A 43 -1.61 7.58 1.26
C TRP A 43 -1.56 6.13 1.73
N PHE A 44 -2.32 5.22 1.11
CA PHE A 44 -2.26 3.78 1.40
C PHE A 44 -0.89 3.19 1.04
N GLY A 45 -0.34 3.54 -0.12
CA GLY A 45 0.99 3.10 -0.55
C GLY A 45 2.10 3.61 0.38
N LEU A 46 2.02 4.86 0.83
CA LEU A 46 2.98 5.46 1.75
C LEU A 46 2.91 4.83 3.15
N ALA A 47 1.71 4.64 3.69
CA ALA A 47 1.50 3.92 4.94
C ALA A 47 2.02 2.48 4.85
N PHE A 48 1.82 1.82 3.72
CA PHE A 48 2.34 0.47 3.47
C PHE A 48 3.86 0.41 3.48
N PHE A 49 4.51 1.38 2.84
CA PHE A 49 5.97 1.46 2.80
C PHE A 49 6.56 1.61 4.21
N ILE A 50 5.99 2.50 5.03
CA ILE A 50 6.39 2.73 6.42
C ILE A 50 6.19 1.46 7.27
N LEU A 51 5.03 0.81 7.15
CA LEU A 51 4.75 -0.45 7.86
C LEU A 51 5.69 -1.58 7.42
N GLY A 52 6.03 -1.65 6.13
CA GLY A 52 6.97 -2.62 5.58
C GLY A 52 8.37 -2.45 6.15
N ILE A 53 8.87 -1.21 6.22
CA ILE A 53 10.16 -0.87 6.83
C ILE A 53 10.14 -1.19 8.34
N THR A 54 9.10 -0.78 9.04
CA THR A 54 8.95 -1.02 10.48
C THR A 54 8.95 -2.52 10.80
N SER A 55 8.21 -3.31 10.01
CA SER A 55 8.19 -4.78 10.13
C SER A 55 9.55 -5.40 9.84
N MET A 56 10.26 -4.92 8.81
CA MET A 56 11.62 -5.39 8.49
C MET A 56 12.60 -5.10 9.63
N ILE A 57 12.52 -3.93 10.26
CA ILE A 57 13.35 -3.57 11.42
C ILE A 57 13.02 -4.46 12.63
N LEU A 58 11.73 -4.67 12.92
CA LEU A 58 11.28 -5.53 14.01
C LEU A 58 11.70 -7.00 13.83
N MET A 59 11.54 -7.55 12.63
CA MET A 59 12.00 -8.91 12.31
C MET A 59 13.52 -9.05 12.41
N LYS A 60 14.28 -7.99 12.10
CA LYS A 60 15.75 -7.99 12.22
C LYS A 60 16.22 -7.97 13.68
N LYS A 61 15.43 -7.38 14.59
CA LYS A 61 15.68 -7.39 16.03
C LYS A 61 15.41 -8.76 16.66
N ASP A 62 14.34 -9.43 16.25
CA ASP A 62 13.95 -10.75 16.77
C ASP A 62 14.98 -11.85 16.47
N LYS A 63 15.66 -11.77 15.31
CA LYS A 63 16.68 -12.74 14.90
C LYS A 63 18.04 -12.58 15.59
N LYS A 64 18.23 -11.53 16.41
CA LYS A 64 19.50 -11.22 17.07
C LYS A 64 19.48 -11.51 18.58
N SER A 65 18.39 -12.05 19.11
CA SER A 65 18.26 -12.48 20.50
C SER A 65 18.34 -13.98 20.64
#